data_AF-A0A971FUN0-F1
#
_entry.id   AF-A0A971FUN0-F1
#
_cell.length_a   1.000
_cell.length_b   1.000
_cell.length_c   1.000
_cell.angle_alpha   90.00
_cell.angle_beta   90.00
_cell.angle_gamma   90.00
#
_symmetry.space_group_name_H-M   'P 1'
#
loop_
_entity.id
_entity.type
_entity.pdbx_description
1 polymer ?
#
loop_
_entity_poly.entity_id
_entity_poly.type
_entity_poly.pdbx_seq_one_letter_code
_entity_poly.pdbx_strand_id
1 'polypeptide(L)'
;MTQDELWNKNYDQIFEFMKTNKRRPSKHRTEDLPMLNWFKYQKKKLAQNTLKKNRISRFKELLKLADKYLRVNQHSYTTYVPVGRPRKNGNKTATRKVVVKVNATEDKE
;
A
#
# COMPACT_ATOMS: atom_id res chain seq x y z
N MET A 1 -4.67 17.25 23.92
CA MET A 1 -3.75 16.66 22.92
C MET A 1 -4.45 16.66 21.58
N THR A 2 -3.94 17.40 20.60
CA THR A 2 -4.58 17.54 19.29
C THR A 2 -4.38 16.26 18.47
N GLN A 3 -5.33 15.93 17.58
CA GLN A 3 -5.20 14.77 16.69
C GLN A 3 -3.92 14.82 15.83
N ASP A 4 -3.48 16.02 15.47
CA ASP A 4 -2.26 16.24 14.69
C ASP A 4 -0.99 15.98 15.52
N GLU A 5 -0.97 16.39 16.79
CA GLU A 5 0.12 16.05 17.73
C GLU A 5 0.22 14.54 17.94
N LEU A 6 -0.90 13.86 18.17
CA LEU A 6 -0.92 12.41 18.35
C LEU A 6 -0.41 11.68 17.11
N TRP A 7 -0.75 12.17 15.92
CA TRP A 7 -0.24 11.60 14.68
C TRP A 7 1.27 11.78 14.56
N ASN A 8 1.80 12.97 14.89
CA ASN A 8 3.23 13.23 14.86
C ASN A 8 3.99 12.36 15.87
N LYS A 9 3.51 12.24 17.11
CA LYS A 9 4.15 11.37 18.12
C LYS A 9 4.23 9.90 17.67
N ASN A 10 3.14 9.37 17.09
CA ASN A 10 3.15 8.00 16.55
C ASN A 10 4.11 7.86 15.37
N TYR A 11 4.17 8.87 14.49
CA TYR A 11 5.11 8.89 13.38
C TYR A 11 6.56 8.85 13.88
N ASP A 12 6.91 9.75 14.80
CA ASP A 12 8.25 9.88 15.35
C ASP A 12 8.68 8.58 16.06
N GLN A 13 7.79 8.03 16.89
CA GLN A 13 8.03 6.76 17.60
C GLN A 13 8.36 5.60 16.65
N ILE A 14 7.60 5.45 15.55
CA ILE A 14 7.85 4.38 14.58
C ILE A 14 9.12 4.65 13.77
N PHE A 15 9.35 5.91 13.40
CA PHE A 15 10.51 6.31 12.62
C PHE A 15 11.81 6.07 13.38
N GLU A 16 11.87 6.47 14.65
CA GLU A 16 12.98 6.19 15.56
C GLU A 16 13.17 4.69 15.77
N PHE A 17 12.08 3.97 16.04
CA PHE A 17 12.13 2.52 16.20
C PHE A 17 12.76 1.81 14.99
N MET A 18 12.34 2.18 13.77
CA MET A 18 12.88 1.58 12.55
C MET A 18 14.34 1.98 12.31
N LYS A 19 14.76 3.20 12.68
CA LYS A 19 16.17 3.62 12.59
C LYS A 19 17.06 2.86 13.57
N THR A 20 16.64 2.76 14.84
CA THR A 20 17.42 2.11 15.90
C THR A 20 17.52 0.62 15.69
N ASN A 21 16.39 -0.04 15.41
CA ASN A 21 16.34 -1.50 15.29
C ASN A 21 16.66 -2.00 13.86
N LYS A 22 16.76 -1.10 12.87
CA LYS A 22 16.96 -1.42 11.44
C LYS A 22 15.98 -2.48 10.90
N ARG A 23 14.76 -2.52 11.45
CA ARG A 23 13.71 -3.49 11.11
C ARG A 23 12.33 -2.85 11.19
N ARG A 24 11.34 -3.50 10.55
CA ARG A 24 9.93 -3.12 10.68
C ARG A 24 9.33 -3.66 11.99
N PRO A 25 8.30 -2.99 12.55
CA PRO A 25 7.49 -3.55 13.64
C PRO A 25 6.93 -4.92 13.25
N SER A 26 7.08 -5.91 14.13
CA SER A 26 6.69 -7.31 13.89
C SER A 26 5.35 -7.63 14.56
N LYS A 27 4.60 -8.60 14.01
CA LYS A 27 3.39 -9.14 14.67
C LYS A 27 3.73 -9.95 15.92
N HIS A 28 4.94 -10.50 16.00
CA HIS A 28 5.31 -11.47 17.04
C HIS A 28 5.72 -10.83 18.37
N ARG A 29 5.84 -9.50 18.43
CA ARG A 29 6.19 -8.76 19.64
C ARG A 29 4.99 -7.92 20.04
N THR A 30 4.50 -8.09 21.26
CA THR A 30 3.32 -7.37 21.76
C THR A 30 3.53 -5.86 21.76
N GLU A 31 4.74 -5.40 22.10
CA GLU A 31 5.16 -3.99 22.08
C GLU A 31 5.12 -3.37 20.68
N ASP A 32 5.40 -4.17 19.64
CA ASP A 32 5.40 -3.73 18.25
C ASP A 32 3.98 -3.67 17.65
N LEU A 33 3.00 -4.38 18.23
CA LEU A 33 1.62 -4.45 17.73
C LEU A 33 0.94 -3.09 17.56
N PRO A 34 0.96 -2.17 18.54
CA PRO A 34 0.33 -0.85 18.37
C PRO A 34 0.96 -0.07 17.20
N MET A 35 2.28 -0.09 17.08
CA MET A 35 3.02 0.54 15.98
C MET A 35 2.63 -0.06 14.63
N LEU A 36 2.57 -1.39 14.56
CA LEU A 36 2.18 -2.12 13.35
C LEU A 36 0.73 -1.80 12.94
N ASN A 37 -0.19 -1.77 13.89
CA ASN A 37 -1.60 -1.49 13.65
C ASN A 37 -1.81 -0.06 13.17
N TRP A 38 -1.13 0.91 13.80
CA TRP A 38 -1.15 2.30 13.35
C TRP A 38 -0.62 2.42 11.92
N PHE A 39 0.51 1.78 11.61
CA PHE A 39 1.10 1.82 10.27
C PHE A 39 0.15 1.23 9.20
N LYS A 40 -0.50 0.09 9.50
CA LYS A 40 -1.52 -0.51 8.63
C LYS A 40 -2.71 0.43 8.41
N TYR A 41 -3.18 1.08 9.46
CA TYR A 41 -4.29 2.02 9.39
C TYR A 41 -3.95 3.23 8.50
N GLN A 42 -2.75 3.81 8.66
CA GLN A 42 -2.31 4.91 7.80
C GLN A 42 -2.17 4.48 6.33
N LYS A 43 -1.66 3.27 6.06
CA LYS A 43 -1.60 2.73 4.70
C LYS A 43 -2.99 2.59 4.07
N LYS A 44 -3.99 2.16 4.84
CA LYS A 44 -5.40 2.11 4.40
C LYS A 44 -5.95 3.51 4.10
N LYS A 45 -5.72 4.48 4.99
CA LYS A 45 -6.11 5.90 4.78
C LYS A 45 -5.49 6.49 3.52
N LEU A 46 -4.21 6.19 3.26
CA LEU A 46 -3.51 6.61 2.04
C LEU A 46 -4.16 6.02 0.79
N ALA A 47 -4.45 4.70 0.79
CA ALA A 47 -5.13 4.04 -0.32
C ALA A 47 -6.55 4.57 -0.57
N GLN A 48 -7.23 5.02 0.49
CA GLN A 48 -8.54 5.68 0.41
C GLN A 48 -8.46 7.17 0.04
N ASN A 49 -7.27 7.75 -0.12
CA ASN A 49 -7.04 9.18 -0.35
C ASN A 49 -7.67 10.11 0.70
N THR A 50 -7.94 9.62 1.92
CA THR A 50 -8.55 10.38 3.02
C THR A 50 -7.53 11.01 3.97
N LEU A 51 -6.24 10.81 3.71
CA LEU A 51 -5.15 11.34 4.52
C LEU A 51 -4.85 12.80 4.15
N LYS A 52 -4.64 13.67 5.15
CA LYS A 52 -4.26 15.08 4.93
C LYS A 52 -2.99 15.19 4.07
N LYS A 53 -2.91 16.16 3.15
CA LYS A 53 -1.76 16.36 2.24
C LYS A 53 -0.42 16.44 2.99
N ASN A 54 -0.36 17.19 4.09
CA ASN A 54 0.85 17.33 4.91
C ASN A 54 1.33 15.98 5.48
N ARG A 55 0.40 15.09 5.84
CA ARG A 55 0.69 13.75 6.38
C ARG A 55 1.12 12.78 5.29
N ILE A 56 0.60 12.94 4.06
CA ILE A 56 0.97 12.08 2.93
C ILE A 56 2.47 12.18 2.65
N SER A 57 3.05 13.39 2.64
CA SER A 57 4.48 13.58 2.38
C SER A 57 5.34 12.82 3.39
N ARG A 58 5.10 13.04 4.69
CA ARG A 58 5.82 12.35 5.77
C ARG A 58 5.60 10.84 5.73
N PHE A 59 4.37 10.39 5.52
CA PHE A 59 4.09 8.96 5.47
C PHE A 59 4.77 8.25 4.28
N LYS A 60 4.97 8.95 3.14
CA LYS A 60 5.77 8.43 2.02
C LYS A 60 7.24 8.24 2.39
N GLU A 61 7.83 9.13 3.19
CA GLU A 61 9.19 8.96 3.70
C GLU A 61 9.29 7.73 4.61
N LEU A 62 8.30 7.53 5.48
CA LEU A 62 8.23 6.34 6.33
C LEU A 62 8.07 5.05 5.50
N LEU A 63 7.30 5.09 4.40
CA LEU A 63 7.19 3.95 3.49
C LEU A 63 8.53 3.61 2.83
N LYS A 64 9.27 4.60 2.33
CA LYS A 64 10.63 4.38 1.78
C LYS A 64 11.56 3.75 2.81
N LEU A 65 11.52 4.24 4.05
CA LEU A 65 12.33 3.70 5.14
C LEU A 65 11.92 2.26 5.49
N ALA A 66 10.61 1.97 5.49
CA ALA A 66 10.09 0.64 5.72
C ALA A 66 10.43 -0.34 4.58
N ASP A 67 10.54 0.15 3.34
CA ASP A 67 10.94 -0.66 2.18
C ASP A 67 12.44 -0.99 2.23
N LYS A 68 13.28 -0.08 2.71
CA LYS A 68 14.70 -0.36 2.99
C LYS A 68 14.88 -1.50 4.00
N TYR A 69 14.01 -1.60 5.00
CA TYR A 69 14.05 -2.64 6.03
C TYR A 69 13.08 -3.79 5.77
N LEU A 70 12.68 -4.01 4.51
CA LEU A 70 11.93 -5.20 4.12
C LEU A 70 12.78 -6.45 4.40
N ARG A 71 12.19 -7.40 5.13
CA ARG A 71 12.79 -8.73 5.30
C ARG A 71 12.79 -9.42 3.94
N VAL A 72 13.96 -9.76 3.44
CA VAL A 72 14.12 -10.64 2.28
C VAL A 72 13.69 -12.05 2.69
N ASN A 73 12.74 -12.64 1.96
CA ASN A 73 12.37 -14.03 2.17
C ASN A 73 13.47 -14.93 1.59
N GLN A 74 14.26 -15.55 2.46
CA GLN A 74 15.34 -16.47 2.07
C GLN A 74 14.83 -17.76 1.42
N HIS A 75 13.55 -18.13 1.63
CA HIS A 75 12.90 -19.29 1.02
C HIS A 75 12.09 -18.93 -0.23
N SER A 76 12.52 -17.87 -0.93
CA SER A 76 12.04 -17.55 -2.27
C SER A 76 12.56 -18.60 -3.25
N TYR A 77 12.00 -19.82 -3.23
CA TYR A 77 12.16 -20.72 -4.35
C TYR A 77 11.54 -20.02 -5.56
N THR A 78 12.39 -19.61 -6.49
CA THR A 78 11.99 -19.32 -7.86
C THR A 78 11.53 -20.64 -8.49
N THR A 79 10.37 -21.14 -8.07
CA THR A 79 9.75 -22.28 -8.74
C THR A 79 9.11 -21.74 -10.00
N TYR A 80 9.79 -21.99 -11.12
CA TYR A 80 9.19 -22.30 -12.43
C TYR A 80 7.81 -21.69 -12.68
N VAL A 81 7.71 -20.68 -13.55
CA VAL A 81 6.44 -20.06 -13.96
C VAL A 81 5.57 -21.12 -14.65
N PRO A 82 4.53 -21.69 -14.00
CA PRO A 82 3.55 -22.47 -14.75
C PRO A 82 2.63 -21.44 -15.37
N VAL A 83 2.61 -21.37 -16.69
CA VAL A 83 1.59 -20.68 -17.47
C VAL A 83 0.21 -21.05 -16.89
N GLY A 84 -0.43 -20.09 -16.22
CA GLY A 84 -1.82 -20.19 -15.77
C GLY A 84 -2.03 -20.67 -14.33
N ARG A 85 -2.02 -19.74 -13.37
CA ARG A 85 -3.12 -19.65 -12.38
C ARG A 85 -3.52 -18.20 -12.16
N PRO A 86 -4.77 -17.80 -12.46
CA PRO A 86 -5.22 -16.45 -12.18
C PRO A 86 -5.27 -16.23 -10.66
N ARG A 87 -4.81 -15.05 -10.22
CA ARG A 87 -5.12 -14.53 -8.88
C ARG A 87 -6.64 -14.56 -8.72
N LYS A 88 -7.15 -15.28 -7.71
CA LYS A 88 -8.54 -15.12 -7.24
C LYS A 88 -8.70 -13.69 -6.69
N ASN A 89 -8.93 -12.73 -7.58
CA ASN A 89 -9.47 -11.43 -7.20
C ASN A 89 -10.95 -11.66 -6.90
N GLY A 90 -11.30 -11.62 -5.62
CA GLY A 90 -12.67 -11.38 -5.21
C GLY A 90 -13.13 -10.04 -5.77
N ASN A 91 -14.35 -10.05 -6.30
CA ASN A 91 -15.16 -8.95 -6.82
C ASN A 91 -14.90 -8.53 -8.28
N LYS A 92 -15.58 -9.24 -9.18
CA LYS A 92 -15.90 -8.79 -10.55
C LYS A 92 -16.97 -7.70 -10.46
N THR A 93 -16.63 -6.44 -10.74
CA THR A 93 -17.61 -5.47 -11.24
C THR A 93 -17.53 -5.47 -12.76
N ALA A 94 -18.59 -6.00 -13.38
CA ALA A 94 -18.73 -6.11 -14.82
C ALA A 94 -18.80 -4.72 -15.46
N THR A 95 -17.85 -4.39 -16.34
CA THR A 95 -18.01 -3.30 -17.30
C THR A 95 -18.40 -3.90 -18.65
N ARG A 96 -19.68 -3.81 -18.98
CA ARG A 96 -20.23 -4.18 -20.29
C ARG A 96 -19.81 -3.09 -21.29
N LYS A 97 -18.90 -3.39 -22.21
CA LYS A 97 -18.60 -2.49 -23.35
C LYS A 97 -19.70 -2.68 -24.40
N VAL A 98 -20.56 -1.68 -24.56
CA VAL A 98 -21.47 -1.58 -25.72
C VAL A 98 -20.64 -1.01 -26.87
N VAL A 99 -20.51 -1.75 -27.96
CA VAL A 99 -19.88 -1.28 -29.19
C VAL A 99 -21.00 -0.75 -30.08
N VAL A 100 -21.09 0.57 -30.23
CA VAL A 100 -21.89 1.21 -31.28
C VAL A 100 -21.00 1.28 -32.53
N LYS A 101 -21.36 0.56 -33.59
CA LYS A 101 -20.78 0.75 -34.92
C LYS A 101 -21.49 1.92 -35.59
N VAL A 102 -20.75 2.99 -35.87
CA VAL A 102 -21.14 4.03 -36.83
C VAL A 102 -20.63 3.61 -38.21
N ASN A 103 -21.54 3.43 -39.17
CA ASN A 103 -21.19 3.18 -40.57
C ASN A 103 -20.86 4.52 -41.22
N ALA A 104 -19.67 4.63 -41.81
CA ALA A 104 -19.30 5.77 -42.63
C ALA A 104 -19.83 5.55 -44.05
N THR A 105 -20.77 6.39 -44.47
CA THR A 105 -21.09 6.67 -45.87
C THR A 105 -20.39 7.97 -46.22
N GLU A 106 -19.39 7.92 -47.09
CA GLU A 106 -18.95 9.11 -47.82
C GLU A 106 -18.84 8.76 -49.30
N ASP A 107 -19.83 9.28 -50.03
CA ASP A 107 -19.87 9.50 -51.46
C ASP A 107 -18.62 10.23 -51.94
N LYS A 108 -18.11 9.86 -53.12
CA LYS A 108 -17.37 10.78 -53.99
C LYS A 108 -17.75 10.56 -55.44
N GLU A 109 -18.13 11.69 -56.04
CA GLU A 109 -18.29 12.01 -57.46
C GLU A 109 -17.16 11.47 -58.37
#